data_AF-A0A963I8J8-F1
#
_entry.id   AF-A0A963I8J8-F1
#
_cell.length_a   1.000
_cell.length_b   1.000
_cell.length_c   1.000
_cell.angle_alpha   90.00
_cell.angle_beta   90.00
_cell.angle_gamma   90.00
#
_symmetry.space_group_name_H-M   'P 1'
#
loop_
_entity.id
_entity.type
_entity.pdbx_description
1 polymer ?
#
loop_
_entity_poly.entity_id
_entity_poly.type
_entity_poly.pdbx_seq_one_letter_code
_entity_poly.pdbx_strand_id
1 'polypeptide(L)'
;MAFTLHGLPVSNGIAIGHVHLISHALLEVSHYHVTPRHLPAELRRLDEALGIVRHELNSLKAATASGQAHSEVGAFLDLHMMLLDDPMLVDAARQHISERRCNAEWALVQQMEQLIEQFDEIE
;
A
#
# COMPACT_ATOMS: atom_id res chain seq x y z
N MET A 1 28.99 12.97 -24.15
CA MET A 1 29.33 11.53 -24.08
C MET A 1 28.04 10.74 -24.26
N ALA A 2 28.05 9.74 -25.13
CA ALA A 2 26.93 8.80 -25.28
C ALA A 2 27.25 7.54 -24.47
N PHE A 3 26.27 7.00 -23.76
CA PHE A 3 26.38 5.71 -23.08
C PHE A 3 25.26 4.79 -23.56
N THR A 4 25.56 3.50 -23.65
CA THR A 4 24.61 2.48 -24.07
C THR A 4 24.33 1.59 -22.87
N LEU A 5 23.05 1.34 -22.59
CA LEU A 5 22.61 0.41 -21.54
C LEU A 5 22.17 -0.90 -22.19
N HIS A 6 22.49 -2.01 -21.54
CA HIS A 6 22.07 -3.35 -21.94
C HIS A 6 21.19 -3.95 -20.85
N GLY A 7 20.13 -4.67 -21.25
CA GLY A 7 19.17 -5.30 -20.33
C GLY A 7 18.44 -6.46 -21.01
N LEU A 8 17.40 -6.98 -20.35
CA LEU A 8 16.57 -8.05 -20.89
C LEU A 8 15.50 -7.46 -21.83
N PRO A 9 15.46 -7.84 -23.13
CA PRO A 9 14.48 -7.31 -24.06
C PRO A 9 13.09 -7.91 -23.79
N VAL A 10 12.11 -7.06 -23.47
CA VAL A 10 10.72 -7.46 -23.20
C VAL A 10 9.81 -7.28 -24.41
N SER A 11 10.12 -6.31 -25.29
CA SER A 11 9.34 -6.01 -26.49
C SER A 11 10.24 -5.52 -27.64
N ASN A 12 9.81 -5.74 -28.88
CA ASN A 12 10.50 -5.30 -30.08
C ASN A 12 10.07 -3.88 -30.47
N GLY A 13 11.03 -3.02 -30.84
CA GLY A 13 10.74 -1.69 -31.37
C GLY A 13 11.82 -0.65 -31.02
N ILE A 14 11.68 0.56 -31.57
CA ILE A 14 12.52 1.72 -31.25
C ILE A 14 11.61 2.85 -30.80
N ALA A 15 11.86 3.41 -29.62
CA ALA A 15 11.16 4.57 -29.09
C ALA A 15 12.16 5.71 -28.81
N ILE A 16 11.80 6.94 -29.14
CA ILE A 16 12.59 8.15 -28.91
C ILE A 16 11.69 9.14 -28.17
N GLY A 17 12.12 9.60 -26.99
CA GLY A 17 11.31 10.51 -26.17
C GLY A 17 12.03 10.95 -24.91
N HIS A 18 11.33 11.75 -24.09
CA HIS A 18 11.81 12.16 -22.79
C HIS A 18 11.66 11.03 -21.77
N VAL A 19 12.65 10.89 -20.89
CA VAL A 19 12.62 9.92 -19.80
C VAL A 19 11.93 10.56 -18.58
N HIS A 20 10.99 9.84 -17.98
CA HIS A 20 10.45 10.17 -16.68
C HIS A 20 10.99 9.16 -15.66
N LEU A 21 11.81 9.63 -14.72
CA LEU A 21 12.36 8.77 -13.68
C LEU A 21 11.36 8.67 -12.52
N ILE A 22 10.76 7.50 -12.37
CA ILE A 22 9.96 7.17 -11.19
C ILE A 22 10.92 6.57 -10.16
N SER A 23 11.18 7.30 -9.09
CA SER A 23 11.94 6.79 -7.95
C SER A 23 10.97 6.31 -6.88
N HIS A 24 11.08 5.04 -6.50
CA HIS A 24 10.40 4.53 -5.31
C HIS A 24 11.17 5.06 -4.09
N ALA A 25 10.64 6.08 -3.42
CA ALA A 25 11.08 6.38 -2.07
C ALA A 25 10.60 5.23 -1.18
N LEU A 26 11.52 4.47 -0.59
CA LEU A 26 11.19 3.65 0.56
C LEU A 26 10.65 4.61 1.61
N LEU A 27 9.35 4.53 1.91
CA LEU A 27 8.77 5.30 3.00
C LEU A 27 9.37 4.74 4.29
N GLU A 28 10.38 5.44 4.82
CA GLU A 28 10.84 5.20 6.19
C GLU A 28 9.69 5.56 7.13
N VAL A 29 9.11 4.52 7.73
CA VAL A 29 8.06 4.68 8.72
C VAL A 29 8.69 5.09 10.04
N SER A 30 8.46 6.34 10.44
CA SER A 30 8.90 6.83 11.74
C SER A 30 8.16 6.10 12.85
N HIS A 31 8.91 5.57 13.83
CA HIS A 31 8.34 4.97 15.04
C HIS A 31 8.40 5.98 16.19
N TYR A 32 7.23 6.31 16.76
CA TYR A 32 7.15 7.12 17.96
C TYR A 32 6.03 6.69 18.90
N HIS A 33 6.22 6.98 20.19
CA HIS A 33 5.25 6.68 21.22
C HIS A 33 4.15 7.75 21.30
N VAL A 34 2.89 7.32 21.26
CA VAL A 34 1.69 8.14 21.35
C VAL A 34 1.23 8.21 22.81
N THR A 35 1.15 9.41 23.37
CA THR A 35 0.63 9.58 24.74
C THR A 35 -0.86 9.18 24.82
N PRO A 36 -1.35 8.62 25.94
CA PRO A 36 -2.74 8.12 26.05
C PRO A 36 -3.83 9.11 25.64
N ARG A 37 -3.63 10.41 25.92
CA ARG A 37 -4.55 11.49 25.51
C ARG A 37 -4.72 11.64 23.99
N HIS A 38 -3.74 11.23 23.21
CA HIS A 38 -3.72 11.32 21.75
C HIS A 38 -4.11 10.00 21.06
N LEU A 39 -4.26 8.93 21.82
CA LEU A 39 -4.59 7.61 21.28
C LEU A 39 -5.90 7.59 20.47
N PRO A 40 -7.00 8.24 20.91
CA PRO A 40 -8.22 8.30 20.12
C PRO A 40 -8.06 9.10 18.82
N ALA A 41 -7.15 10.08 18.81
CA ALA A 41 -6.84 10.84 17.60
C ALA A 41 -6.03 10.01 16.62
N GLU A 42 -5.08 9.21 17.10
CA GLU A 42 -4.28 8.31 16.27
C GLU A 42 -5.13 7.22 15.61
N LEU A 43 -6.06 6.61 16.35
CA LEU A 43 -7.00 5.63 15.80
C LEU A 43 -7.89 6.25 14.71
N ARG A 44 -8.37 7.48 14.94
CA ARG A 44 -9.15 8.21 13.94
C ARG A 44 -8.33 8.56 12.70
N ARG A 45 -7.04 8.87 12.87
CA ARG A 45 -6.11 9.12 11.76
C ARG A 45 -5.96 7.88 10.87
N LEU A 46 -5.89 6.69 11.48
CA LEU A 46 -5.90 5.42 10.74
C LEU A 46 -7.23 5.24 9.98
N ASP A 47 -8.37 5.47 10.63
CA ASP A 47 -9.70 5.39 9.99
C ASP A 47 -9.85 6.30 8.78
N GLU A 48 -9.44 7.56 8.94
CA GLU A 48 -9.47 8.57 7.88
C GLU A 48 -8.58 8.15 6.71
N ALA A 49 -7.37 7.64 6.99
CA ALA A 49 -6.47 7.14 5.95
C ALA A 49 -7.08 5.95 5.19
N LEU A 50 -7.67 4.97 5.87
CA LEU A 50 -8.35 3.85 5.24
C LEU A 50 -9.54 4.30 4.37
N GLY A 51 -10.28 5.31 4.83
CA GLY A 51 -11.37 5.93 4.06
C GLY A 51 -10.88 6.62 2.79
N ILE A 52 -9.77 7.35 2.86
CA ILE A 52 -9.13 8.00 1.71
C ILE A 52 -8.71 6.96 0.68
N VAL A 53 -7.94 5.95 1.09
CA VAL A 53 -7.44 4.91 0.16
C VAL A 53 -8.61 4.16 -0.49
N ARG A 54 -9.67 3.87 0.28
CA ARG A 54 -10.88 3.23 -0.26
C ARG A 54 -11.56 4.10 -1.32
N HIS A 55 -11.65 5.40 -1.10
CA HIS A 55 -12.22 6.32 -2.09
C HIS A 55 -11.35 6.38 -3.36
N GLU A 56 -10.03 6.44 -3.19
CA GLU A 56 -9.07 6.46 -4.30
C GLU A 56 -9.14 5.18 -5.15
N LEU A 57 -9.17 4.00 -4.52
CA LEU A 57 -9.29 2.71 -5.22
C LEU A 57 -10.63 2.59 -5.98
N ASN A 58 -11.73 3.04 -5.39
CA ASN A 58 -13.03 3.06 -6.08
C ASN A 58 -13.02 4.02 -7.27
N SER A 59 -12.39 5.18 -7.12
CA SER A 59 -12.26 6.18 -8.19
C SER A 59 -11.39 5.65 -9.33
N LEU A 60 -10.28 4.98 -8.99
CA LEU A 60 -9.41 4.31 -9.96
C LEU A 60 -10.15 3.22 -10.71
N LYS A 61 -10.92 2.37 -9.99
CA LYS A 61 -11.75 1.33 -10.60
C LYS A 61 -12.75 1.92 -11.60
N ALA A 62 -13.44 2.98 -11.22
CA ALA A 62 -14.37 3.70 -12.10
C ALA A 62 -13.67 4.34 -13.32
N ALA A 63 -12.47 4.90 -13.15
CA ALA A 63 -11.69 5.48 -14.25
C ALA A 63 -11.20 4.39 -15.24
N THR A 64 -10.80 3.23 -14.72
CA THR A 64 -10.39 2.08 -15.53
C THR A 64 -11.57 1.35 -16.17
N ALA A 65 -12.81 1.76 -15.85
CA ALA A 65 -14.05 1.20 -16.38
C ALA A 65 -14.33 1.56 -17.85
N SER A 66 -13.31 1.99 -18.61
CA SER A 66 -13.37 2.09 -20.09
C SER A 66 -12.01 1.70 -20.70
N GLY A 67 -11.84 0.44 -21.13
CA GLY A 67 -10.59 -0.07 -21.72
C GLY A 67 -10.52 -1.60 -21.83
N GLN A 68 -9.63 -2.13 -22.68
CA GLN A 68 -9.54 -3.58 -22.97
C GLN A 68 -8.95 -4.43 -21.81
N ALA A 69 -8.18 -3.84 -20.89
CA ALA A 69 -7.58 -4.53 -19.73
C ALA A 69 -8.50 -4.58 -18.48
N HIS A 70 -9.80 -4.45 -18.69
CA HIS A 70 -10.77 -4.11 -17.64
C HIS A 70 -10.92 -5.13 -16.52
N SER A 71 -11.02 -6.41 -16.88
CA SER A 71 -11.41 -7.46 -15.95
C SER A 71 -10.27 -7.78 -14.99
N GLU A 72 -9.03 -7.77 -15.48
CA GLU A 72 -7.85 -8.08 -14.68
C GLU A 72 -7.51 -6.94 -13.71
N VAL A 73 -7.55 -5.69 -14.20
CA VAL A 73 -7.33 -4.51 -13.34
C VAL A 73 -8.44 -4.38 -12.31
N GLY A 74 -9.69 -4.62 -12.69
CA GLY A 74 -10.83 -4.61 -11.75
C GLY A 74 -10.68 -5.64 -10.64
N ALA A 75 -10.31 -6.88 -10.98
CA ALA A 75 -10.06 -7.93 -9.99
C ALA A 75 -8.89 -7.59 -9.06
N PHE A 76 -7.81 -7.03 -9.59
CA PHE A 76 -6.67 -6.58 -8.79
C PHE A 76 -7.07 -5.51 -7.77
N LEU A 77 -7.87 -4.52 -8.18
CA LEU A 77 -8.37 -3.48 -7.26
C LEU A 77 -9.34 -4.05 -6.22
N ASP A 78 -10.17 -5.01 -6.59
CA ASP A 78 -11.08 -5.68 -5.65
C ASP A 78 -10.32 -6.44 -4.56
N LEU A 79 -9.22 -7.11 -4.91
CA LEU A 79 -8.33 -7.74 -3.93
C LEU A 79 -7.76 -6.72 -2.94
N HIS A 80 -7.31 -5.55 -3.42
CA HIS A 80 -6.79 -4.49 -2.54
C HIS A 80 -7.87 -3.91 -1.64
N MET A 81 -9.10 -3.79 -2.14
CA MET A 81 -10.25 -3.36 -1.32
C MET A 81 -10.56 -4.39 -0.24
N MET A 82 -10.48 -5.69 -0.54
CA MET A 82 -10.67 -6.75 0.46
C MET A 82 -9.61 -6.68 1.57
N LEU A 83 -8.35 -6.35 1.24
CA LEU A 83 -7.30 -6.16 2.26
C LEU A 83 -7.60 -4.99 3.20
N LEU A 84 -8.25 -3.92 2.72
CA LEU A 84 -8.67 -2.80 3.56
C LEU A 84 -9.85 -3.15 4.49
N ASP A 85 -10.55 -4.25 4.22
CA ASP A 85 -11.64 -4.79 5.03
C ASP A 85 -11.20 -5.98 5.90
N ASP A 86 -9.94 -6.42 5.79
CA ASP A 86 -9.44 -7.57 6.53
C ASP A 86 -9.21 -7.22 8.01
N PRO A 87 -9.96 -7.83 8.95
CA PRO A 87 -9.77 -7.59 10.38
C PRO A 87 -8.40 -8.08 10.87
N MET A 88 -7.79 -9.08 10.22
CA MET A 88 -6.44 -9.55 10.56
C MET A 88 -5.37 -8.50 10.27
N LEU A 89 -5.65 -7.53 9.40
CA LEU A 89 -4.74 -6.42 9.12
C LEU A 89 -5.16 -5.16 9.90
N VAL A 90 -6.39 -4.70 9.68
CA VAL A 90 -6.84 -3.39 10.16
C VAL A 90 -7.11 -3.39 11.67
N ASP A 91 -7.86 -4.38 12.17
CA ASP A 91 -8.20 -4.40 13.59
C ASP A 91 -6.99 -4.77 14.45
N ALA A 92 -6.12 -5.64 13.96
CA ALA A 92 -4.84 -5.93 14.60
C ALA A 92 -3.93 -4.68 14.65
N ALA A 93 -3.89 -3.86 13.60
CA ALA A 93 -3.17 -2.58 13.64
C ALA A 93 -3.77 -1.61 14.67
N ARG A 94 -5.11 -1.51 14.79
CA ARG A 94 -5.78 -0.72 15.84
C ARG A 94 -5.42 -1.20 17.25
N GLN A 95 -5.35 -2.51 17.42
CA GLN A 95 -4.96 -3.13 18.67
C GLN A 95 -3.51 -2.80 19.02
N HIS A 96 -2.59 -2.89 18.04
CA HIS A 96 -1.19 -2.49 18.22
C HIS A 96 -1.05 -1.02 18.64
N ILE A 97 -1.76 -0.10 17.97
CA ILE A 97 -1.79 1.32 18.39
C ILE A 97 -2.21 1.41 19.85
N SER A 98 -3.28 0.72 20.23
CA SER A 98 -3.88 0.83 21.57
C SER A 98 -3.03 0.24 22.69
N GLU A 99 -2.47 -0.94 22.47
CA GLU A 99 -1.71 -1.70 23.46
C GLU A 99 -0.27 -1.21 23.56
N ARG A 100 0.38 -1.00 22.42
CA ARG A 100 1.80 -0.63 22.34
C ARG A 100 2.00 0.88 22.33
N ARG A 101 0.92 1.66 22.17
CA ARG A 101 0.95 3.13 22.14
C ARG A 101 1.91 3.65 21.08
N CYS A 102 1.90 3.03 19.91
CA CYS A 102 2.69 3.40 18.75
C CYS A 102 1.84 4.17 17.74
N ASN A 103 2.50 4.79 16.77
CA ASN A 103 1.83 5.46 15.66
C ASN A 103 1.24 4.49 14.64
N ALA A 104 0.27 4.99 13.87
CA ALA A 104 -0.53 4.16 12.96
C ALA A 104 0.29 3.48 11.86
N GLU A 105 1.25 4.19 11.26
CA GLU A 105 2.08 3.67 10.18
C GLU A 105 2.95 2.51 10.69
N TRP A 106 3.54 2.67 11.87
CA TRP A 106 4.37 1.63 12.47
C TRP A 106 3.54 0.41 12.86
N ALA A 107 2.36 0.62 13.46
CA ALA A 107 1.44 -0.46 13.79
C ALA A 107 1.04 -1.29 12.56
N LEU A 108 0.77 -0.62 11.44
CA LEU A 108 0.42 -1.28 10.17
C LEU A 108 1.59 -2.08 9.60
N VAL A 109 2.80 -1.50 9.57
CA VAL A 109 4.00 -2.21 9.11
C VAL A 109 4.27 -3.45 9.94
N GLN A 110 4.17 -3.35 11.26
CA GLN A 110 4.39 -4.49 12.15
C GLN A 110 3.37 -5.61 11.91
N GLN A 111 2.09 -5.28 11.74
CA GLN A 111 1.09 -6.30 11.45
C GLN A 111 1.31 -6.93 10.07
N MET A 112 1.68 -6.13 9.08
CA MET A 112 2.00 -6.63 7.74
C MET A 112 3.20 -7.59 7.76
N GLU A 113 4.28 -7.24 8.45
CA GLU A 113 5.46 -8.10 8.62
C GLU A 113 5.08 -9.45 9.26
N GLN A 114 4.23 -9.42 10.29
CA GLN A 114 3.75 -10.65 10.94
C GLN A 114 2.91 -11.53 10.02
N LEU A 115 2.05 -10.93 9.19
CA LEU A 115 1.25 -11.68 8.21
C LEU A 115 2.14 -12.30 7.13
N ILE A 116 3.13 -11.56 6.63
CA ILE A 116 4.09 -12.07 5.64
C ILE A 116 4.84 -13.28 6.20
N GLU A 117 5.36 -13.18 7.43
CA GLU A 117 6.06 -14.29 8.08
C GLU A 117 5.16 -15.55 8.20
N GLN A 118 3.88 -15.38 8.53
CA GLN A 118 2.92 -16.50 8.57
C GLN A 118 2.67 -17.13 7.19
N PHE A 119 2.64 -16.33 6.12
CA PHE A 119 2.50 -16.85 4.77
C PHE A 119 3.75 -17.60 4.31
N ASP A 120 4.94 -17.11 4.67
CA ASP A 120 6.22 -17.76 4.36
C ASP A 120 6.35 -19.13 5.05
N GLU A 121 5.70 -19.34 6.21
CA GLU A 121 5.65 -20.65 6.88
C GLU A 121 4.74 -21.69 6.20
N ILE A 122 3.84 -21.26 5.31
CA ILE A 122 2.92 -22.14 4.59
C ILE A 122 3.57 -22.70 3.29
N GLU A 123 4.67 -22.08 2.85
CA GLU A 123 5.46 -22.49 1.68
C GLU A 123 6.45 -23.63 1.98
#